data_AF-A0A665U8M3-F1
#
_entry.id   AF-A0A665U8M3-F1
#
_cell.length_a   1.000
_cell.length_b   1.000
_cell.length_c   1.000
_cell.angle_alpha   90.00
_cell.angle_beta   90.00
_cell.angle_gamma   90.00
#
_symmetry.space_group_name_H-M   'P 1'
#
loop_
_entity.id
_entity.type
_entity.pdbx_description
1 polymer ?
#
loop_
_entity_poly.entity_id
_entity_poly.type
_entity_poly.pdbx_seq_one_letter_code
_entity_poly.pdbx_strand_id
1 'polypeptide(L)'
;MSSLCEFLSRCKHFIIRQLEVSGRDVAEEEVNEMFATGKWEVFNENLLNDARITRSQLSEIEQRHKELLSLENNLKELRDLFMDIFMLVEEQGAYIEHIQTNVERTQDYVAVTNEKFKMAARYKKKNPLRQLCCCCCPPWRCCL
;
A
#
# COMPACT_ATOMS: atom_id res chain seq x y z
N MET A 1 -66.60 38.64 -11.64
CA MET A 1 -65.59 38.83 -10.57
C MET A 1 -65.24 37.51 -9.88
N SER A 2 -66.21 36.65 -9.55
CA SER A 2 -65.98 35.39 -8.82
C SER A 2 -65.05 34.39 -9.53
N SER A 3 -65.19 34.21 -10.85
CA SER A 3 -64.37 33.24 -11.63
C SER A 3 -62.90 33.63 -11.77
N LEU A 4 -62.57 34.92 -11.78
CA LEU A 4 -61.19 35.41 -11.90
C LEU A 4 -60.41 35.17 -10.60
N CYS A 5 -61.08 35.36 -9.46
CA CYS A 5 -60.49 35.12 -8.14
C CYS A 5 -60.16 33.64 -7.95
N GLU A 6 -61.04 32.76 -8.43
CA GLU A 6 -60.86 31.31 -8.39
C GLU A 6 -59.72 30.84 -9.31
N PHE A 7 -59.59 31.42 -10.51
CA PHE A 7 -58.45 31.17 -11.40
C PHE A 7 -57.11 31.61 -10.78
N LEU A 8 -57.06 32.81 -10.19
CA LEU A 8 -55.86 33.32 -9.53
C LEU A 8 -55.43 32.45 -8.35
N SER A 9 -56.37 32.02 -7.50
CA SER A 9 -56.09 31.09 -6.40
C SER A 9 -55.49 29.77 -6.91
N ARG A 10 -56.01 29.23 -8.02
CA ARG A 10 -55.47 28.00 -8.62
C ARG A 10 -54.06 28.21 -9.18
N CYS A 11 -53.79 29.32 -9.86
CA CYS A 11 -52.46 29.65 -10.37
C CYS A 11 -51.45 29.86 -9.24
N LYS A 12 -51.84 30.56 -8.17
CA LYS A 12 -51.00 30.76 -6.98
C LYS A 12 -50.63 29.43 -6.33
N HIS A 13 -51.63 28.56 -6.12
CA HIS A 13 -51.41 27.24 -5.52
C HIS A 13 -50.48 26.36 -6.37
N PHE A 14 -50.63 26.43 -7.70
CA PHE A 14 -49.73 25.73 -8.62
C PHE A 14 -48.28 26.21 -8.49
N ILE A 15 -48.04 27.52 -8.43
CA ILE A 15 -46.68 28.08 -8.30
C ILE A 15 -46.04 27.71 -6.96
N ILE A 16 -46.80 27.76 -5.86
CA ILE A 16 -46.32 27.33 -4.53
C ILE A 16 -45.90 25.86 -4.56
N ARG A 17 -46.72 24.98 -5.16
CA ARG A 17 -46.35 23.57 -5.31
C ARG A 17 -45.08 23.36 -6.13
N GLN A 18 -44.88 24.14 -7.20
CA GLN A 18 -43.66 24.05 -8.01
C GLN A 18 -42.41 24.51 -7.25
N LEU A 19 -42.57 25.48 -6.33
CA LEU A 19 -41.51 25.91 -5.42
C LEU A 19 -41.13 24.82 -4.42
N GLU A 20 -42.13 24.22 -3.77
CA GLU A 20 -41.94 23.11 -2.83
C GLU A 20 -41.23 21.92 -3.48
N VAL A 21 -41.66 21.53 -4.69
CA VAL A 21 -41.05 20.42 -5.46
C VAL A 21 -39.60 20.73 -5.85
N SER A 22 -39.28 22.01 -6.07
CA SER A 22 -37.90 22.46 -6.32
C SER A 22 -37.05 22.51 -5.04
N GLY A 23 -37.60 22.07 -3.90
CA GLY A 23 -36.91 22.04 -2.60
C GLY A 23 -36.85 23.40 -1.90
N ARG A 24 -37.71 24.35 -2.29
CA ARG A 24 -37.76 25.68 -1.70
C ARG A 24 -39.03 25.85 -0.88
N ASP A 25 -38.87 26.12 0.41
CA ASP A 25 -39.96 26.59 1.26
C ASP A 25 -40.07 28.12 1.09
N VAL A 26 -41.11 28.56 0.39
CA VAL A 26 -41.40 30.00 0.18
C VAL A 26 -42.69 30.31 0.91
N ALA A 27 -42.66 31.32 1.78
CA ALA A 27 -43.83 31.74 2.53
C ALA A 27 -44.91 32.28 1.59
N GLU A 28 -46.18 32.05 1.94
CA GLU A 28 -47.30 32.48 1.12
C GLU A 28 -47.35 34.01 0.95
N GLU A 29 -46.86 34.78 1.93
CA GLU A 29 -46.68 36.23 1.83
C GLU A 29 -45.68 36.65 0.74
N GLU A 30 -44.56 35.94 0.60
CA GLU A 30 -43.53 36.25 -0.39
C GLU A 30 -44.06 36.00 -1.82
N VAL A 31 -44.79 34.90 -2.02
CA VAL A 31 -45.45 34.61 -3.32
C VAL A 31 -46.52 35.66 -3.65
N ASN A 32 -47.26 36.16 -2.65
CA ASN A 32 -48.21 37.26 -2.85
C ASN A 32 -47.50 38.55 -3.27
N GLU A 33 -46.37 38.86 -2.66
CA GLU A 33 -45.58 40.05 -2.99
C GLU A 33 -44.98 39.96 -4.40
N MET A 34 -44.56 38.78 -4.84
CA MET A 34 -44.09 38.53 -6.20
C MET A 34 -45.21 38.68 -7.24
N PHE A 35 -46.43 38.24 -6.91
CA PHE A 35 -47.61 38.49 -7.75
C PHE A 35 -47.97 39.98 -7.82
N ALA A 36 -47.86 40.71 -6.70
CA ALA A 36 -48.21 42.13 -6.63
C ALA A 36 -47.18 43.04 -7.33
N THR A 37 -45.90 42.71 -7.21
CA THR A 37 -44.78 43.49 -7.78
C THR A 37 -44.39 43.06 -9.20
N GLY A 38 -44.79 41.84 -9.61
CA GLY A 38 -44.42 41.26 -10.91
C GLY A 38 -42.94 40.90 -11.03
N LYS A 39 -42.17 40.95 -9.94
CA LYS A 39 -40.73 40.69 -9.92
C LYS A 39 -40.45 39.21 -9.67
N TRP A 40 -40.34 38.47 -10.76
CA TRP A 40 -40.00 37.04 -10.75
C TRP A 40 -38.48 36.79 -10.78
N GLU A 41 -37.64 37.83 -10.80
CA GLU A 41 -36.18 37.72 -10.97
C GLU A 41 -35.50 36.88 -9.86
N VAL A 42 -36.06 36.91 -8.64
CA VAL A 42 -35.63 36.08 -7.51
C VAL A 42 -35.69 34.57 -7.85
N PHE A 43 -36.60 34.14 -8.74
CA PHE A 43 -36.62 32.75 -9.21
C PHE A 43 -35.42 32.42 -10.09
N ASN A 44 -35.10 33.31 -11.02
CA ASN A 44 -34.09 33.07 -12.06
C ASN A 44 -32.67 33.12 -11.49
N GLU A 45 -32.38 34.10 -10.63
CA GLU A 45 -31.06 34.23 -10.02
C GLU A 45 -30.74 33.06 -9.09
N ASN A 46 -31.70 32.65 -8.27
CA ASN A 46 -31.50 31.51 -7.37
C ASN A 46 -31.36 30.20 -8.13
N LEU A 47 -32.13 29.98 -9.21
CA LEU A 47 -32.01 28.77 -10.04
C LEU A 47 -30.62 28.67 -10.71
N LEU A 48 -30.11 29.79 -11.21
CA LEU A 48 -28.76 29.85 -11.79
C LEU A 48 -27.68 29.61 -10.73
N ASN A 49 -27.86 30.15 -9.52
CA ASN A 49 -26.95 29.90 -8.40
C ASN A 49 -26.94 28.43 -7.97
N ASP A 50 -28.11 27.79 -7.85
CA ASP A 50 -28.22 26.37 -7.53
C ASP A 50 -27.52 25.52 -8.60
N ALA A 51 -27.79 25.78 -9.88
CA ALA A 51 -27.11 25.09 -10.98
C ALA A 51 -25.58 25.27 -10.94
N ARG A 52 -25.10 26.45 -10.53
CA ARG A 52 -23.67 26.72 -10.34
C ARG A 52 -23.09 25.94 -9.16
N ILE A 53 -23.80 25.89 -8.03
CA ILE A 53 -23.39 25.15 -6.84
C ILE A 53 -23.33 23.65 -7.14
N THR A 54 -24.37 23.08 -7.74
CA THR A 54 -24.40 21.67 -8.12
C THR A 54 -23.27 21.32 -9.08
N ARG A 55 -22.96 22.20 -10.05
CA ARG A 55 -21.82 21.99 -10.96
C ARG A 55 -20.48 22.01 -10.22
N SER A 56 -20.32 22.92 -9.25
CA SER A 56 -19.12 22.99 -8.41
C SER A 56 -18.96 21.72 -7.57
N GLN A 57 -20.04 21.24 -6.94
CA GLN A 57 -20.03 20.01 -6.15
C GLN A 57 -19.70 18.79 -7.02
N LEU A 58 -20.25 18.72 -8.23
CA LEU A 58 -19.94 17.65 -9.17
C LEU A 58 -18.46 17.67 -9.58
N SER A 59 -17.90 18.86 -9.86
CA SER A 59 -16.48 19.01 -10.16
C SER A 59 -15.59 18.58 -8.99
N GLU A 60 -16.00 18.84 -7.75
CA GLU A 60 -15.28 18.39 -6.56
C GLU A 60 -15.34 16.86 -6.43
N ILE A 61 -16.50 16.25 -6.66
CA ILE A 61 -16.68 14.79 -6.67
C ILE A 61 -15.80 14.15 -7.74
N GLU A 62 -15.76 14.70 -8.95
CA GLU A 62 -14.90 14.21 -10.04
C GLU A 62 -13.42 14.30 -9.67
N GLN A 63 -12.99 15.39 -9.03
CA GLN A 63 -11.62 15.57 -8.58
C GLN A 63 -11.25 14.54 -7.51
N ARG A 64 -12.11 14.36 -6.50
CA ARG A 64 -11.95 13.33 -5.47
C ARG A 64 -11.90 11.93 -6.06
N HIS A 65 -12.69 11.65 -7.09
CA HIS A 65 -12.67 10.36 -7.77
C HIS A 65 -11.32 10.11 -8.45
N LYS A 66 -10.74 11.11 -9.12
CA LYS A 66 -9.40 11.01 -9.71
C LYS A 66 -8.33 10.75 -8.66
N GLU A 67 -8.43 11.40 -7.50
CA GLU A 67 -7.52 11.16 -6.36
C GLU A 67 -7.63 9.72 -5.85
N LEU A 68 -8.85 9.18 -5.72
CA LEU A 68 -9.08 7.79 -5.32
C LEU A 68 -8.50 6.78 -6.33
N LEU A 69 -8.67 7.03 -7.63
CA LEU A 69 -8.09 6.18 -8.67
C LEU A 69 -6.56 6.18 -8.63
N SER A 70 -5.95 7.35 -8.37
CA SER A 70 -4.50 7.46 -8.18
C SER A 70 -4.05 6.66 -6.96
N LEU A 71 -4.76 6.77 -5.83
CA LEU A 71 -4.48 6.00 -4.63
C LEU A 71 -4.59 4.49 -4.86
N GLU A 72 -5.62 4.05 -5.59
CA GLU A 72 -5.81 2.64 -5.96
C GLU A 72 -4.64 2.11 -6.79
N ASN A 73 -4.16 2.89 -7.76
CA ASN A 73 -3.00 2.52 -8.56
C ASN A 73 -1.73 2.41 -7.71
N ASN A 74 -1.47 3.38 -6.83
CA ASN A 74 -0.34 3.33 -5.91
C ASN A 74 -0.41 2.09 -4.99
N LEU A 75 -1.60 1.69 -4.55
CA LEU A 75 -1.79 0.49 -3.74
C LEU A 75 -1.53 -0.79 -4.54
N LYS A 76 -1.93 -0.84 -5.81
CA LYS A 76 -1.61 -1.97 -6.71
C LYS A 76 -0.10 -2.09 -6.90
N GLU A 77 0.59 -0.99 -7.19
CA GLU A 77 2.05 -0.97 -7.31
C GLU A 77 2.72 -1.46 -6.03
N LEU A 78 2.27 -0.98 -4.86
CA LEU A 78 2.78 -1.43 -3.57
C LEU A 78 2.56 -2.93 -3.35
N ARG A 79 1.38 -3.46 -3.69
CA ARG A 79 1.07 -4.89 -3.60
C ARG A 79 2.01 -5.70 -4.51
N ASP A 80 2.25 -5.23 -5.72
CA ASP A 80 3.11 -5.92 -6.68
C ASP A 80 4.57 -5.93 -6.18
N LEU A 81 5.06 -4.83 -5.59
CA LEU A 81 6.35 -4.79 -4.89
C LEU A 81 6.43 -5.78 -3.72
N PHE A 82 5.37 -5.91 -2.91
CA PHE A 82 5.34 -6.90 -1.84
C PHE A 82 5.39 -8.34 -2.38
N MET A 83 4.78 -8.62 -3.54
CA MET A 83 4.89 -9.93 -4.18
C MET A 83 6.28 -10.21 -4.73
N ASP A 84 6.94 -9.21 -5.31
CA ASP A 84 8.33 -9.34 -5.76
C ASP A 84 9.26 -9.62 -4.58
N ILE A 85 9.07 -8.92 -3.45
CA ILE A 85 9.82 -9.17 -2.21
C ILE A 85 9.56 -10.58 -1.71
N PHE A 86 8.31 -11.03 -1.71
CA PHE A 86 7.95 -12.39 -1.30
C PHE A 86 8.68 -13.44 -2.14
N MET A 87 8.65 -13.30 -3.47
CA MET A 87 9.36 -14.19 -4.40
C MET A 87 10.87 -14.20 -4.16
N LEU A 88 11.49 -13.03 -3.95
CA LEU A 88 12.93 -12.92 -3.68
C LEU A 88 13.32 -13.57 -2.35
N VAL A 89 12.50 -13.45 -1.32
CA VAL A 89 12.75 -14.08 -0.01
C VAL A 89 12.63 -15.60 -0.10
N GLU A 90 11.62 -16.11 -0.80
CA GLU A 90 11.47 -17.55 -1.06
C GLU A 90 12.67 -18.10 -1.84
N GLU A 91 13.13 -17.42 -2.89
CA GLU A 91 14.33 -17.81 -3.64
C GLU A 91 15.60 -17.79 -2.77
N GLN A 92 15.76 -16.74 -1.94
CA GLN A 92 16.91 -16.60 -1.03
C GLN A 92 16.91 -17.61 0.12
N GLY A 93 15.75 -18.16 0.49
CA GLY A 93 15.64 -19.21 1.51
C GLY A 93 16.53 -20.43 1.19
N ALA A 94 16.60 -20.82 -0.08
CA ALA A 94 17.45 -21.93 -0.53
C ALA A 94 18.96 -21.63 -0.39
N TYR A 95 19.39 -20.39 -0.61
CA TYR A 95 20.81 -20.02 -0.51
C TYR A 95 21.30 -19.96 0.94
N ILE A 96 20.45 -19.56 1.89
CA ILE A 96 20.79 -19.61 3.32
C ILE A 96 21.04 -21.06 3.77
N GLU A 97 20.22 -22.01 3.31
CA GLU A 97 20.42 -23.45 3.54
C GLU A 97 21.75 -23.95 2.98
N HIS A 98 22.16 -23.45 1.80
CA HIS A 98 23.45 -23.80 1.20
C HIS A 98 24.66 -23.25 1.99
N ILE A 99 24.59 -22.03 2.53
CA ILE A 99 25.67 -21.49 3.37
C ILE A 99 25.81 -22.34 4.64
N GLN A 100 24.70 -22.63 5.32
CA GLN A 100 24.71 -23.49 6.50
C GLN A 100 25.31 -24.86 6.17
N THR A 101 24.85 -25.49 5.09
CA THR A 101 25.35 -26.79 4.63
C THR A 101 26.86 -26.75 4.33
N ASN A 102 27.35 -25.68 3.71
CA ASN A 102 28.77 -25.54 3.40
C ASN A 102 29.63 -25.32 4.66
N VAL A 103 29.13 -24.57 5.64
CA VAL A 103 29.80 -24.39 6.94
C VAL A 103 29.86 -25.71 7.70
N GLU A 104 28.75 -26.46 7.76
CA GLU A 104 28.70 -27.79 8.37
C GLU A 104 29.67 -28.77 7.71
N ARG A 105 29.67 -28.86 6.38
CA ARG A 105 30.63 -29.70 5.63
C ARG A 105 32.09 -29.32 5.88
N THR A 106 32.38 -28.03 6.01
CA THR A 106 33.72 -27.55 6.33
C THR A 106 34.13 -27.96 7.74
N GLN A 107 33.22 -27.85 8.70
CA GLN A 107 33.43 -28.31 10.08
C GLN A 107 33.75 -29.81 10.13
N ASP A 108 32.97 -30.64 9.44
CA ASP A 108 33.19 -32.09 9.33
C ASP A 108 34.55 -32.41 8.70
N TYR A 109 34.89 -31.71 7.61
CA TYR A 109 36.15 -31.90 6.93
C TYR A 109 37.35 -31.57 7.83
N VAL A 110 37.27 -30.48 8.60
CA VAL A 110 38.30 -30.10 9.58
C VAL A 110 38.42 -31.13 10.70
N ALA A 111 37.29 -31.66 11.21
CA ALA A 111 37.29 -32.68 12.25
C ALA A 111 37.99 -33.98 11.78
N VAL A 112 37.61 -34.47 10.59
CA VAL A 112 38.24 -35.65 9.97
C VAL A 112 39.73 -35.42 9.70
N THR A 113 40.07 -34.23 9.19
CA THR A 113 41.46 -33.86 8.90
C THR A 113 42.30 -33.80 10.18
N ASN A 114 41.76 -33.29 11.28
CA ASN A 114 42.42 -33.29 12.58
C ASN A 114 42.71 -34.70 13.10
N GLU A 115 41.77 -35.64 12.94
CA GLU A 115 42.01 -37.04 13.30
C GLU A 115 43.10 -37.68 12.44
N LYS A 116 43.10 -37.41 11.12
CA LYS A 116 44.18 -37.86 10.22
C LYS A 116 45.54 -37.27 10.63
N PHE A 117 45.61 -35.99 11.00
CA PHE A 117 46.83 -35.37 11.52
C PHE A 117 47.30 -36.01 12.83
N LYS A 118 46.39 -36.31 13.77
CA LYS A 118 46.73 -37.03 15.01
C LYS A 118 47.33 -38.41 14.70
N MET A 119 46.75 -39.14 13.75
CA MET A 119 47.27 -40.44 13.33
C MET A 119 48.65 -40.29 12.66
N ALA A 120 48.82 -39.36 11.72
CA ALA A 120 50.10 -39.09 11.08
C ALA A 120 51.18 -38.70 12.10
N ALA A 121 50.85 -37.88 13.10
CA ALA A 121 51.76 -37.53 14.18
C ALA A 121 52.16 -38.75 15.02
N ARG A 122 51.20 -39.65 15.33
CA ARG A 122 51.47 -40.92 16.02
C ARG A 122 52.39 -41.83 15.20
N TYR A 123 52.14 -41.98 13.90
CA TYR A 123 53.01 -42.75 12.99
C TYR A 123 54.42 -42.16 12.92
N LYS A 124 54.55 -40.82 12.78
CA LYS A 124 55.86 -40.14 12.78
C LYS A 124 56.62 -40.35 14.10
N LYS A 125 55.93 -40.36 15.25
CA LYS A 125 56.54 -40.61 16.58
C LYS A 125 56.96 -42.07 16.76
N LYS A 126 56.19 -43.02 16.21
CA LYS A 126 56.48 -44.46 16.28
C LYS A 126 57.40 -44.95 15.15
N ASN A 127 57.95 -44.06 14.34
CA ASN A 127 58.81 -44.46 13.23
C ASN A 127 60.12 -45.11 13.75
N PRO A 128 60.36 -46.40 13.46
CA PRO A 128 61.51 -47.14 13.98
C PRO A 128 62.84 -46.58 13.46
N LEU A 129 62.89 -45.99 12.26
CA LEU A 129 64.09 -45.34 11.73
C LEU A 129 64.48 -44.12 12.58
N ARG A 130 63.51 -43.41 13.14
CA ARG A 130 63.73 -42.25 14.02
C ARG A 130 64.16 -42.69 15.42
N GLN A 131 63.62 -43.81 15.91
CA GLN A 131 64.01 -44.41 17.20
C GLN A 131 65.42 -45.00 17.15
N LEU A 132 65.78 -45.66 16.05
CA LEU A 132 67.12 -46.21 15.81
C LEU A 132 68.17 -45.09 15.63
N CYS A 133 67.83 -44.02 14.92
CA CYS A 133 68.71 -42.87 14.72
C CYS A 133 69.05 -42.12 16.02
N CYS A 134 68.20 -42.21 17.05
CA CYS A 134 68.44 -41.59 18.36
C CYS A 134 69.55 -42.29 19.17
N CYS A 135 69.91 -43.53 18.83
CA CYS A 135 71.01 -44.26 19.47
C CYS A 135 72.38 -43.95 18.82
N CYS A 136 72.40 -43.39 17.61
CA CYS A 136 73.62 -43.20 16.82
C CYS A 136 73.96 -41.74 16.49
N CYS A 137 73.11 -40.77 16.86
CA CYS A 137 73.33 -39.34 16.62
C CYS A 137 73.34 -38.51 17.92
N PRO A 138 74.24 -37.51 18.07
CA PRO A 138 74.27 -36.63 19.23
C PRO A 138 72.94 -35.86 19.43
N PRO A 139 72.58 -35.48 20.67
CA PRO A 139 71.26 -34.92 21.04
C PRO A 139 70.80 -33.69 20.25
N TRP A 140 71.73 -32.98 19.60
CA TRP A 140 71.50 -31.70 18.94
C TRP A 140 71.03 -31.80 17.48
N ARG A 141 71.04 -33.00 16.85
CA ARG A 141 70.63 -33.18 15.44
C ARG A 141 69.23 -33.78 15.23
N CYS A 142 68.55 -34.26 16.28
CA CYS A 142 67.28 -34.98 16.15
C CYS A 142 66.00 -34.13 16.35
N CYS A 143 66.12 -32.81 16.56
CA CYS A 143 65.01 -31.93 16.96
C CYS A 143 64.50 -30.90 15.93
N LEU A 144 64.82 -31.04 14.63
CA LEU A 144 64.03 -30.39 13.56
C LEU A 144 63.30 -31.44 12.72
#